data_AF-A0A2P6NH80-F1
#
_entry.id   AF-A0A2P6NH80-F1
#
_cell.length_a   1.000
_cell.length_b   1.000
_cell.length_c   1.000
_cell.angle_alpha   90.00
_cell.angle_beta   90.00
_cell.angle_gamma   90.00
#
_symmetry.space_group_name_H-M   'P 1'
#
loop_
_entity.id
_entity.type
_entity.pdbx_description
1 polymer ?
#
loop_
_entity_poly.entity_id
_entity_poly.type
_entity_poly.pdbx_seq_one_letter_code
_entity_poly.pdbx_strand_id
1 'polypeptide(L)'
;MAVKQNVGDWEGLQRNLRTIVPHYYGEHARCGEWCKGRGNPQWQSILNHTGLQSQLNSIIETFACDVNARKIAHMSSSQRNETFNSVLRHYSPKDTNKGRSSAYTSCVDLAIIHFNEGSSAAYKMIAERCQIPLAQQFVDRLARTTGYHATYKSSEKRKRRRAELKGQKTSQKKRKVMGPSYSTGMGIVEGFRESQRLRRPTTRIVLAHQSFREAIKRRTVVRIKLGSHSREESVPVQLSFGKIGF
;
A
#
# COMPACT_ATOMS: atom_id res chain seq x y z
N MET A 1 -8.43 18.25 14.71
CA MET A 1 -8.54 18.50 13.25
C MET A 1 -9.82 17.79 12.81
N ALA A 2 -10.77 18.54 12.23
CA ALA A 2 -12.17 18.15 12.09
C ALA A 2 -12.41 16.72 11.55
N VAL A 3 -11.60 16.27 10.60
CA VAL A 3 -11.71 14.93 10.01
C VAL A 3 -11.36 13.81 11.02
N LYS A 4 -10.31 13.98 11.83
CA LYS A 4 -9.89 12.98 12.83
C LYS A 4 -10.80 12.90 14.05
N GLN A 5 -11.52 13.98 14.36
CA GLN A 5 -12.38 14.06 15.54
C GLN A 5 -13.78 13.48 15.29
N ASN A 6 -14.18 13.34 14.01
CA ASN A 6 -15.50 12.89 13.61
C ASN A 6 -15.44 11.54 12.85
N VAL A 7 -14.58 10.61 13.31
CA VAL A 7 -14.50 9.27 12.69
C VAL A 7 -15.81 8.53 12.96
N GLY A 8 -16.49 8.09 11.89
CA GLY A 8 -17.80 7.44 11.97
C GLY A 8 -18.99 8.38 12.16
N ASP A 9 -18.77 9.67 12.46
CA ASP A 9 -19.81 10.68 12.60
C ASP A 9 -19.77 11.67 11.42
N TRP A 10 -20.53 11.35 10.37
CA TRP A 10 -20.57 12.19 9.17
C TRP A 10 -21.32 13.51 9.39
N GLU A 11 -22.31 13.55 10.29
CA GLU A 11 -23.07 14.78 10.59
C GLU A 11 -22.23 15.76 11.40
N GLY A 12 -21.46 15.27 12.38
CA GLY A 12 -20.47 16.05 13.11
C GLY A 12 -19.34 16.57 12.20
N LEU A 13 -18.96 15.77 11.19
CA LEU A 13 -18.00 16.21 10.18
C LEU A 13 -18.54 17.36 9.34
N GLN A 14 -19.77 17.27 8.83
CA GLN A 14 -20.40 18.33 8.02
C GLN A 14 -20.50 19.65 8.79
N ARG A 15 -20.99 19.59 10.02
CA ARG A 15 -21.08 20.76 10.90
C ARG A 15 -19.70 21.39 11.09
N ASN A 16 -18.70 20.58 11.41
CA ASN A 16 -17.35 21.11 11.61
C ASN A 16 -16.73 21.67 10.32
N LEU A 17 -16.96 21.07 9.15
CA LEU A 17 -16.49 21.61 7.88
C LEU A 17 -17.12 22.96 7.56
N ARG A 18 -18.44 23.10 7.74
CA ARG A 18 -19.16 24.36 7.50
C ARG A 18 -18.79 25.49 8.47
N THR A 19 -18.13 25.17 9.58
CA THR A 19 -17.63 26.18 10.53
C THR A 19 -16.27 26.76 10.15
N ILE A 20 -15.56 26.15 9.19
CA ILE A 20 -14.20 26.59 8.80
C ILE A 20 -14.24 27.99 8.19
N VAL A 21 -15.07 28.22 7.19
CA VAL A 21 -15.12 29.53 6.51
C VAL A 21 -15.59 30.62 7.46
N PRO A 22 -16.74 30.50 8.16
CA PRO A 22 -17.18 31.51 9.13
C PRO A 22 -16.11 31.84 10.19
N HIS A 23 -15.36 30.84 10.67
CA HIS A 23 -14.28 31.04 11.63
C HIS A 23 -13.19 32.01 11.11
N TYR A 24 -12.80 31.92 9.83
CA TYR A 24 -11.80 32.83 9.25
C TYR A 24 -12.33 34.27 9.07
N TYR A 25 -13.65 34.45 8.99
CA TYR A 25 -14.33 35.74 8.85
C TYR A 25 -14.78 36.31 10.20
N GLY A 26 -14.32 35.76 11.33
CA GLY A 26 -14.60 36.27 12.68
C GLY A 26 -15.89 35.75 13.31
N GLU A 27 -16.63 34.86 12.62
CA GLU A 27 -17.84 34.25 13.17
C GLU A 27 -17.50 33.01 14.01
N HIS A 28 -17.37 33.22 15.32
CA HIS A 28 -16.97 32.17 16.27
C HIS A 28 -18.14 31.45 16.98
N ALA A 29 -19.39 31.83 16.71
CA ALA A 29 -20.57 31.30 17.40
C ALA A 29 -20.74 29.78 17.24
N ARG A 30 -20.43 29.25 16.05
CA ARG A 30 -20.58 27.83 15.71
C ARG A 30 -19.27 27.04 15.84
N CYS A 31 -18.21 27.66 16.33
CA CYS A 31 -16.92 26.99 16.46
C CYS A 31 -16.91 25.95 17.58
N GLY A 32 -16.17 24.86 17.37
CA GLY A 32 -15.92 23.85 18.39
C GLY A 32 -14.83 24.26 19.40
N GLU A 33 -14.50 23.35 20.31
CA GLU A 33 -13.48 23.55 21.37
C GLU A 33 -12.06 23.88 20.85
N TRP A 34 -11.81 23.66 19.56
CA TRP A 34 -10.54 23.99 18.92
C TRP A 34 -10.36 25.50 18.67
N CYS A 35 -11.44 26.29 18.75
CA CYS A 35 -11.39 27.73 18.50
C CYS A 35 -11.10 28.52 19.77
N LYS A 36 -9.99 29.26 19.75
CA LYS A 36 -9.59 30.14 20.87
C LYS A 36 -10.43 31.42 20.99
N GLY A 37 -11.11 31.81 19.92
CA GLY A 37 -12.03 32.96 19.87
C GLY A 37 -13.46 32.64 20.29
N ARG A 38 -13.77 31.39 20.67
CA ARG A 38 -15.12 30.98 21.07
C ARG A 38 -15.54 31.76 22.32
N GLY A 39 -16.63 32.52 22.22
CA GLY A 39 -17.14 33.36 23.32
C GLY A 39 -16.38 34.66 23.54
N ASN A 40 -15.42 35.02 22.67
CA ASN A 40 -14.74 36.30 22.71
C ASN A 40 -15.16 37.18 21.51
N PRO A 41 -15.97 38.23 21.73
CA PRO A 41 -16.40 39.14 20.67
C PRO A 41 -15.27 40.02 20.10
N GLN A 42 -14.12 40.11 20.78
CA GLN A 42 -12.97 40.90 20.32
C GLN A 42 -12.05 40.12 19.37
N TRP A 43 -12.33 38.84 19.11
CA TRP A 43 -11.49 38.06 18.20
C TRP A 43 -11.72 38.51 16.75
N GLN A 44 -10.67 39.05 16.14
CA GLN A 44 -10.76 39.69 14.83
C GLN A 44 -10.84 38.66 13.69
N SER A 45 -11.55 39.05 12.63
CA SER A 45 -11.55 38.34 11.35
C SER A 45 -10.15 38.33 10.75
N ILE A 46 -9.75 37.18 10.21
CA ILE A 46 -8.48 37.02 9.50
C ILE A 46 -8.66 37.41 8.02
N LEU A 47 -9.86 37.16 7.48
CA LEU A 47 -10.22 37.46 6.10
C LEU A 47 -11.39 38.45 6.07
N ASN A 48 -11.29 39.46 5.19
CA ASN A 48 -12.31 40.52 5.03
C ASN A 48 -12.89 40.59 3.60
N HIS A 49 -12.40 39.75 2.68
CA HIS A 49 -12.82 39.79 1.26
C HIS A 49 -14.07 38.94 1.03
N THR A 50 -15.19 39.57 0.72
CA THR A 50 -16.51 38.92 0.57
C THR A 50 -16.58 37.98 -0.63
N GLY A 51 -15.96 38.34 -1.77
CA GLY A 51 -15.92 37.47 -2.95
C GLY A 51 -15.12 36.17 -2.76
N LEU A 52 -14.20 36.15 -1.79
CA LEU A 52 -13.42 34.95 -1.44
C LEU A 52 -14.25 34.03 -0.54
N GLN A 53 -15.16 34.58 0.26
CA GLN A 53 -15.99 33.84 1.21
C GLN A 53 -16.92 32.88 0.47
N SER A 54 -17.57 33.35 -0.60
CA SER A 54 -18.47 32.54 -1.43
C SER A 54 -17.73 31.40 -2.14
N GLN A 55 -16.54 31.67 -2.67
CA GLN A 55 -15.69 30.64 -3.30
C GLN A 55 -15.23 29.58 -2.31
N LEU A 56 -14.76 29.99 -1.13
CA LEU A 56 -14.35 29.07 -0.07
C LEU A 56 -15.53 28.24 0.43
N ASN A 57 -16.72 28.85 0.60
CA ASN A 57 -17.93 28.12 0.95
C ASN A 57 -18.30 27.08 -0.11
N SER A 58 -18.24 27.42 -1.40
CA SER A 58 -18.51 26.48 -2.49
C SER A 58 -17.55 25.28 -2.47
N ILE A 59 -16.26 25.54 -2.28
CA ILE A 59 -15.24 24.49 -2.16
C ILE A 59 -15.52 23.59 -0.95
N ILE A 60 -15.76 24.18 0.23
CA ILE A 60 -16.05 23.43 1.45
C ILE A 60 -17.34 22.62 1.32
N GLU A 61 -18.37 23.16 0.67
CA GLU A 61 -19.64 22.47 0.48
C GLU A 61 -19.51 21.25 -0.42
N THR A 62 -18.56 21.26 -1.37
CA THR A 62 -18.21 20.06 -2.16
C THR A 62 -17.79 18.90 -1.25
N PHE A 63 -17.08 19.18 -0.16
CA PHE A 63 -16.66 18.16 0.82
C PHE A 63 -17.72 17.90 1.89
N ALA A 64 -18.50 18.92 2.25
CA ALA A 64 -19.56 18.83 3.25
C ALA A 64 -20.86 18.24 2.70
N CYS A 65 -21.01 18.02 1.40
CA CYS A 65 -22.13 17.28 0.84
C CYS A 65 -22.24 15.87 1.43
N ASP A 66 -23.45 15.39 1.72
CA ASP A 66 -23.76 14.11 2.37
C ASP A 66 -22.95 12.93 1.83
N VAL A 67 -22.88 12.80 0.50
CA VAL A 67 -22.18 11.71 -0.17
C VAL A 67 -20.69 11.71 0.14
N ASN A 68 -20.07 12.90 0.17
CA ASN A 68 -18.64 13.04 0.41
C ASN A 68 -18.30 13.03 1.91
N ALA A 69 -19.14 13.66 2.74
CA ALA A 69 -19.01 13.61 4.18
C ALA A 69 -19.05 12.16 4.71
N ARG A 70 -19.99 11.33 4.22
CA ARG A 70 -20.04 9.90 4.57
C ARG A 70 -18.76 9.15 4.19
N LYS A 71 -18.22 9.43 2.99
CA LYS A 71 -16.95 8.82 2.53
C LYS A 71 -15.76 9.26 3.40
N ILE A 72 -15.69 10.53 3.77
CA ILE A 72 -14.57 11.11 4.52
C ILE A 72 -14.65 10.70 6.00
N ALA A 73 -15.83 10.72 6.61
CA ALA A 73 -16.06 10.33 8.00
C ALA A 73 -15.72 8.86 8.26
N HIS A 74 -15.91 8.01 7.26
CA HIS A 74 -15.48 6.62 7.33
C HIS A 74 -13.95 6.44 7.36
N MET A 75 -13.18 7.52 7.16
CA MET A 75 -11.73 7.62 7.32
C MET A 75 -11.00 6.32 6.95
N SER A 76 -11.04 5.96 5.66
CA SER A 76 -10.25 4.83 5.19
C SER A 76 -8.77 5.11 5.41
N SER A 77 -8.10 4.24 6.17
CA SER A 77 -6.68 4.35 6.44
C SER A 77 -5.90 4.36 5.11
N SER A 78 -5.12 5.42 4.87
CA SER A 78 -4.24 5.49 3.68
C SER A 78 -3.31 4.28 3.61
N GLN A 79 -2.90 3.74 4.77
CA GLN A 79 -2.11 2.51 4.85
C GLN A 79 -2.88 1.29 4.33
N ARG A 80 -4.18 1.22 4.62
CA ARG A 80 -5.08 0.17 4.14
C ARG A 80 -5.22 0.25 2.63
N ASN A 81 -5.41 1.45 2.08
CA ASN A 81 -5.49 1.71 0.64
C ASN A 81 -4.17 1.39 -0.07
N GLU A 82 -3.02 1.77 0.50
CA GLU A 82 -1.70 1.43 -0.04
C GLU A 82 -1.47 -0.09 -0.05
N THR A 83 -1.88 -0.77 1.02
CA THR A 83 -1.75 -2.23 1.12
C THR A 83 -2.63 -2.93 0.08
N PHE A 84 -3.89 -2.51 -0.05
CA PHE A 84 -4.79 -3.03 -1.09
C PHE A 84 -4.22 -2.80 -2.49
N ASN A 85 -3.77 -1.59 -2.81
CA ASN A 85 -3.16 -1.28 -4.10
C ASN A 85 -1.88 -2.08 -4.35
N SER A 86 -1.11 -2.41 -3.31
CA SER A 86 0.04 -3.31 -3.43
C SER A 86 -0.39 -4.75 -3.77
N VAL A 87 -1.48 -5.24 -3.18
CA VAL A 87 -2.05 -6.55 -3.51
C VAL A 87 -2.63 -6.55 -4.92
N LEU A 88 -3.38 -5.52 -5.32
CA LEU A 88 -3.92 -5.39 -6.67
C LEU A 88 -2.82 -5.40 -7.73
N ARG A 89 -1.69 -4.73 -7.46
CA ARG A 89 -0.51 -4.74 -8.36
C ARG A 89 0.12 -6.12 -8.51
N HIS A 90 -0.05 -7.01 -7.53
CA HIS A 90 0.42 -8.40 -7.65
C HIS A 90 -0.39 -9.17 -8.69
N TYR A 91 -1.70 -8.96 -8.73
CA TYR A 91 -2.60 -9.62 -9.69
C TYR A 91 -2.71 -8.89 -11.04
N SER A 92 -2.57 -7.57 -11.06
CA SER A 92 -2.62 -6.72 -12.26
C SER A 92 -1.36 -5.84 -12.34
N PRO A 93 -0.21 -6.43 -12.70
CA PRO A 93 1.03 -5.68 -12.84
C PRO A 93 0.97 -4.75 -14.07
N LYS A 94 1.70 -3.64 -14.00
CA LYS A 94 1.66 -2.54 -14.99
C LYS A 94 2.23 -2.92 -16.37
N ASP A 95 2.99 -4.00 -16.43
CA ASP A 95 3.54 -4.58 -17.66
C ASP A 95 2.51 -5.39 -18.45
N THR A 96 1.35 -5.68 -17.86
CA THR A 96 0.23 -6.35 -18.54
C THR A 96 -0.94 -5.37 -18.72
N ASN A 97 -1.38 -5.17 -19.97
CA ASN A 97 -2.60 -4.41 -20.24
C ASN A 97 -3.82 -5.32 -20.08
N LYS A 98 -4.53 -5.18 -18.96
CA LYS A 98 -5.81 -5.87 -18.70
C LYS A 98 -7.02 -4.93 -18.87
N GLY A 99 -6.80 -3.69 -19.33
CA GLY A 99 -7.80 -2.62 -19.32
C GLY A 99 -9.16 -3.03 -19.89
N ARG A 100 -10.23 -2.82 -19.11
CA ARG A 100 -11.65 -3.06 -19.45
C ARG A 100 -12.03 -4.49 -19.85
N SER A 101 -11.17 -5.48 -19.61
CA SER A 101 -11.48 -6.89 -19.83
C SER A 101 -12.11 -7.54 -18.58
N SER A 102 -12.85 -8.64 -18.77
CA SER A 102 -13.31 -9.52 -17.69
C SER A 102 -12.15 -10.12 -16.87
N ALA A 103 -10.94 -10.15 -17.43
CA ALA A 103 -9.74 -10.54 -16.72
C ALA A 103 -9.35 -9.51 -15.64
N TYR A 104 -9.56 -8.21 -15.88
CA TYR A 104 -9.28 -7.18 -14.88
C TYR A 104 -10.25 -7.26 -13.70
N THR A 105 -11.55 -7.43 -13.96
CA THR A 105 -12.55 -7.61 -12.89
C THR A 105 -12.20 -8.83 -12.04
N SER A 106 -11.85 -9.96 -12.67
CA SER A 106 -11.40 -11.16 -11.95
C SER A 106 -10.13 -10.91 -11.12
N CYS A 107 -9.19 -10.10 -11.60
CA CYS A 107 -7.99 -9.71 -10.83
C CYS A 107 -8.34 -8.83 -9.63
N VAL A 108 -9.32 -7.92 -9.78
CA VAL A 108 -9.82 -7.08 -8.69
C VAL A 108 -10.53 -7.95 -7.65
N ASP A 109 -11.37 -8.90 -8.06
CA ASP A 109 -12.06 -9.82 -7.16
C ASP A 109 -11.06 -10.67 -6.36
N LEU A 110 -10.04 -11.22 -7.03
CA LEU A 110 -8.96 -11.96 -6.37
C LEU A 110 -8.15 -11.09 -5.40
N ALA A 111 -7.90 -9.84 -5.76
CA ALA A 111 -7.21 -8.90 -4.88
C ALA A 111 -8.06 -8.58 -3.64
N ILE A 112 -9.38 -8.46 -3.78
CA ILE A 112 -10.31 -8.24 -2.66
C ILE A 112 -10.31 -9.46 -1.72
N ILE A 113 -10.43 -10.68 -2.27
CA ILE A 113 -10.39 -11.92 -1.46
C ILE A 113 -9.04 -12.04 -0.75
N HIS A 114 -7.93 -11.87 -1.46
CA HIS A 114 -6.60 -11.90 -0.84
C HIS A 114 -6.50 -10.86 0.28
N PHE A 115 -6.97 -9.65 0.04
CA PHE A 115 -6.85 -8.56 0.99
C PHE A 115 -7.67 -8.78 2.27
N ASN A 116 -8.87 -9.38 2.15
CA ASN A 116 -9.78 -9.59 3.27
C ASN A 116 -9.52 -10.91 4.01
N GLU A 117 -9.32 -12.01 3.28
CA GLU A 117 -9.23 -13.38 3.82
C GLU A 117 -7.82 -13.95 3.78
N GLY A 118 -6.95 -13.42 2.92
CA GLY A 118 -5.57 -13.84 2.75
C GLY A 118 -5.29 -14.56 1.43
N SER A 119 -4.00 -14.71 1.12
CA SER A 119 -3.53 -15.32 -0.13
C SER A 119 -4.02 -16.76 -0.32
N SER A 120 -4.09 -17.56 0.75
CA SER A 120 -4.56 -18.95 0.69
C SER A 120 -5.99 -19.06 0.20
N ALA A 121 -6.90 -18.20 0.68
CA ALA A 121 -8.29 -18.17 0.24
C ALA A 121 -8.40 -17.81 -1.25
N ALA A 122 -7.65 -16.81 -1.70
CA ALA A 122 -7.63 -16.42 -3.11
C ALA A 122 -7.19 -17.58 -4.04
N TYR A 123 -6.16 -18.34 -3.65
CA TYR A 123 -5.71 -19.49 -4.44
C TYR A 123 -6.68 -20.67 -4.41
N LYS A 124 -7.40 -20.90 -3.30
CA LYS A 124 -8.47 -21.91 -3.23
C LYS A 124 -9.59 -21.58 -4.22
N MET A 125 -10.04 -20.33 -4.25
CA MET A 125 -11.10 -19.91 -5.19
C MET A 125 -10.68 -20.11 -6.66
N ILE A 126 -9.42 -19.78 -7.02
CA ILE A 126 -8.90 -20.05 -8.36
C ILE A 126 -8.93 -21.55 -8.67
N ALA A 127 -8.46 -22.38 -7.73
CA ALA A 127 -8.41 -23.82 -7.90
C ALA A 127 -9.80 -24.44 -8.08
N GLU A 128 -10.79 -24.01 -7.29
CA GLU A 128 -12.18 -24.42 -7.41
C GLU A 128 -12.77 -24.02 -8.77
N ARG A 129 -12.58 -22.76 -9.18
CA ARG A 129 -13.11 -22.25 -10.44
C ARG A 129 -12.48 -22.91 -11.67
N CYS A 130 -11.21 -23.28 -11.59
CA CYS A 130 -10.49 -23.97 -12.66
C CYS A 130 -10.59 -25.50 -12.55
N GLN A 131 -11.26 -26.04 -11.53
CA GLN A 131 -11.34 -27.48 -11.24
C GLN A 131 -9.96 -28.15 -11.13
N ILE A 132 -8.97 -27.43 -10.58
CA ILE A 132 -7.61 -27.91 -10.40
C ILE A 132 -7.45 -28.36 -8.94
N PRO A 133 -6.98 -29.60 -8.68
CA PRO A 133 -6.71 -30.03 -7.31
C PRO A 133 -5.55 -29.22 -6.73
N LEU A 134 -5.79 -28.52 -5.62
CA LEU A 134 -4.76 -27.75 -4.92
C LEU A 134 -4.15 -28.61 -3.81
N ALA A 135 -2.83 -28.83 -3.87
CA ALA A 135 -2.14 -29.58 -2.83
C ALA A 135 -2.26 -28.87 -1.47
N GLN A 136 -2.72 -29.58 -0.44
CA GLN A 136 -2.91 -29.01 0.91
C GLN A 136 -1.61 -28.38 1.46
N GLN A 137 -0.47 -29.01 1.20
CA GLN A 137 0.86 -28.50 1.58
C GLN A 137 1.17 -27.10 1.01
N PHE A 138 0.65 -26.78 -0.17
CA PHE A 138 0.81 -25.47 -0.79
C PHE A 138 -0.03 -24.42 -0.06
N VAL A 139 -1.28 -24.74 0.25
CA VAL A 139 -2.19 -23.89 1.04
C VAL A 139 -1.58 -23.61 2.42
N ASP A 140 -1.10 -24.65 3.11
CA ASP A 140 -0.50 -24.53 4.43
C ASP A 140 0.78 -23.70 4.40
N ARG A 141 1.55 -23.77 3.31
CA ARG A 141 2.74 -22.92 3.11
C ARG A 141 2.35 -21.45 2.97
N LEU A 142 1.29 -21.14 2.21
CA LEU A 142 0.78 -19.78 2.08
C LEU A 142 0.30 -19.24 3.42
N ALA A 143 -0.49 -20.01 4.17
CA ALA A 143 -0.97 -19.64 5.49
C ALA A 143 0.18 -19.40 6.49
N ARG A 144 1.17 -20.31 6.53
CA ARG A 144 2.37 -20.16 7.38
C ARG A 144 3.18 -18.92 7.02
N THR A 145 3.35 -18.61 5.74
CA THR A 145 4.10 -17.42 5.29
C THR A 145 3.40 -16.14 5.73
N THR A 146 2.08 -16.08 5.60
CA THR A 146 1.26 -14.96 6.07
C THR A 146 1.37 -14.79 7.59
N GLY A 147 1.24 -15.88 8.35
CA GLY A 147 1.40 -15.89 9.81
C GLY A 147 2.80 -15.46 10.25
N TYR A 148 3.85 -15.98 9.61
CA TYR A 148 5.23 -15.59 9.86
C TYR A 148 5.44 -14.09 9.61
N HIS A 149 4.92 -13.54 8.51
CA HIS A 149 5.06 -12.12 8.25
C HIS A 149 4.29 -11.26 9.25
N ALA A 150 3.13 -11.72 9.75
CA ALA A 150 2.38 -11.03 10.79
C ALA A 150 3.19 -10.96 12.10
N THR A 151 3.69 -12.10 12.59
CA THR A 151 4.50 -12.17 13.82
C THR A 151 5.84 -11.44 13.67
N TYR A 152 6.50 -11.59 12.52
CA TYR A 152 7.74 -10.90 12.23
C TYR A 152 7.57 -9.37 12.22
N LYS A 153 6.49 -8.86 11.59
CA LYS A 153 6.21 -7.42 11.51
C LYS A 153 5.76 -6.84 12.85
N SER A 154 5.12 -7.63 13.70
CA SER A 154 4.68 -7.21 15.04
C SER A 154 5.79 -7.32 16.10
N SER A 155 6.90 -8.01 15.81
CA SER A 155 8.02 -8.15 16.74
C SER A 155 8.59 -6.80 17.22
N GLU A 156 8.82 -6.68 18.52
CA GLU A 156 9.32 -5.45 19.16
C GLU A 156 10.67 -5.01 18.60
N LYS A 157 11.60 -5.96 18.40
CA LYS A 157 12.90 -5.70 17.76
C LYS A 157 12.74 -5.01 16.41
N ARG A 158 11.73 -5.41 15.61
CA ARG A 158 11.49 -4.82 14.29
C ARG A 158 10.82 -3.45 14.39
N LYS A 159 9.88 -3.26 15.32
CA LYS A 159 9.25 -1.95 15.58
C LYS A 159 10.29 -0.93 16.04
N ARG A 160 11.13 -1.32 17.01
CA ARG A 160 12.23 -0.49 17.53
C ARG A 160 13.20 -0.07 16.43
N ARG A 161 13.70 -1.04 15.64
CA ARG A 161 14.57 -0.73 14.49
C ARG A 161 13.91 0.19 13.47
N ARG A 162 12.60 0.04 13.23
CA ARG A 162 11.86 0.93 12.31
C ARG A 162 11.78 2.35 12.87
N ALA A 163 11.53 2.51 14.17
CA ALA A 163 11.51 3.81 14.84
C ALA A 163 12.89 4.49 14.79
N GLU A 164 13.96 3.75 15.06
CA GLU A 164 15.35 4.22 14.96
C GLU A 164 15.68 4.72 13.54
N LEU A 165 15.39 3.91 12.52
CA LEU A 165 15.62 4.29 11.11
C LEU A 165 14.77 5.50 10.70
N LYS A 166 13.55 5.63 11.23
CA LYS A 166 12.70 6.82 10.99
C LYS A 166 13.34 8.06 11.62
N GLY A 167 13.80 7.96 12.87
CA GLY A 167 14.51 9.04 13.56
C GLY A 167 15.77 9.48 12.83
N GLN A 168 16.59 8.54 12.36
CA GLN A 168 17.79 8.82 11.56
C GLN A 168 17.47 9.58 10.28
N LYS A 169 16.43 9.17 9.54
CA LYS A 169 15.99 9.87 8.31
C LYS A 169 15.46 11.27 8.59
N THR A 170 14.70 11.46 9.67
CA THR A 170 14.18 12.78 10.05
C THR A 170 15.30 13.72 10.50
N SER A 171 16.30 13.20 11.23
CA SER A 171 17.48 13.95 11.65
C SER A 171 18.35 14.38 10.45
N GLN A 172 18.60 13.48 9.50
CA GLN A 172 19.27 13.82 8.24
C GLN A 172 18.50 14.88 7.44
N LYS A 173 17.15 14.83 7.42
CA LYS A 173 16.33 15.81 6.72
C LYS A 173 16.39 17.19 7.39
N LYS A 174 16.40 17.27 8.74
CA LYS A 174 16.62 18.52 9.48
C LYS A 174 18.02 19.10 9.23
N ARG A 175 19.06 18.26 9.19
CA ARG A 175 20.43 18.68 8.86
C ARG A 175 20.57 19.23 7.44
N LYS A 176 19.76 18.76 6.48
CA LYS A 176 19.72 19.35 5.12
C LYS A 176 18.97 20.69 5.03
N VAL A 177 18.00 20.93 5.91
CA VAL A 177 17.27 22.22 5.96
C VAL A 177 18.12 23.30 6.62
N MET A 178 19.06 22.91 7.50
CA MET A 178 20.07 23.79 8.11
C MET A 178 21.44 23.55 7.44
N GLY A 179 21.53 23.76 6.13
CA GLY A 179 22.77 23.90 5.36
C GLY A 179 23.05 25.38 5.05
N PRO A 180 24.29 25.76 4.69
CA PRO A 180 24.91 27.05 5.00
C PRO A 180 24.17 28.26 4.42
N SER A 181 24.26 29.39 5.12
CA SER A 181 23.82 30.72 4.71
C SER A 181 23.99 30.97 3.22
N TYR A 182 22.98 31.59 2.59
CA TYR A 182 22.99 32.08 1.21
C TYR A 182 24.40 32.58 0.80
N SER A 183 25.10 31.85 -0.05
CA SER A 183 26.25 32.36 -0.78
C SER A 183 25.82 32.58 -2.23
N THR A 184 25.76 33.84 -2.62
CA THR A 184 25.46 34.30 -3.98
C THR A 184 26.46 33.71 -4.97
N GLY A 185 25.96 33.00 -5.98
CA GLY A 185 26.81 32.28 -6.95
C GLY A 185 26.23 30.95 -7.42
N MET A 186 24.91 30.86 -7.62
CA MET A 186 24.32 29.73 -8.33
C MET A 186 24.48 29.97 -9.83
N GLY A 187 25.54 29.40 -10.40
CA GLY A 187 25.93 29.53 -11.80
C GLY A 187 24.80 29.22 -12.78
N ILE A 188 24.08 30.27 -13.18
CA ILE A 188 23.36 30.32 -14.45
C ILE A 188 24.41 30.74 -15.47
N VAL A 189 25.00 29.77 -16.16
CA VAL A 189 25.77 30.05 -17.38
C VAL A 189 24.80 29.87 -18.54
N GLU A 190 24.50 30.95 -19.26
CA GLU A 190 23.78 30.89 -20.53
C GLU A 190 24.59 30.04 -21.52
N GLY A 191 23.97 28.95 -22.02
CA GLY A 191 24.56 28.08 -23.03
C GLY A 191 24.78 26.63 -22.60
N PHE A 192 23.77 25.95 -22.06
CA PHE A 192 23.83 24.51 -21.81
C PHE A 192 23.35 23.73 -23.05
N ARG A 193 24.25 23.02 -23.75
CA ARG A 193 23.87 22.12 -24.87
C ARG A 193 23.22 20.84 -24.32
N GLU A 194 22.09 20.46 -24.93
CA GLU A 194 21.23 19.30 -24.64
C GLU A 194 21.98 17.95 -24.52
N SER A 195 23.18 17.84 -25.11
CA SER A 195 23.99 16.62 -25.15
C SER A 195 24.64 16.22 -23.82
N GLN A 196 24.58 17.07 -22.78
CA GLN A 196 25.18 16.79 -21.46
C GLN A 196 24.20 16.24 -20.42
N ARG A 197 23.01 15.74 -20.82
CA ARG A 197 22.14 15.01 -19.89
C ARG A 197 22.85 13.75 -19.41
N LEU A 198 23.37 13.77 -18.17
CA LEU A 198 23.78 12.58 -17.44
C LEU A 198 22.64 11.55 -17.49
N ARG A 199 22.87 10.44 -18.19
CA ARG A 199 21.93 9.31 -18.20
C ARG A 199 21.73 8.87 -16.75
N ARG A 200 20.53 9.07 -16.21
CA ARG A 200 20.18 8.52 -14.89
C ARG A 200 20.39 7.01 -14.97
N PRO A 201 21.22 6.40 -14.10
CA PRO A 201 21.30 4.96 -14.06
C PRO A 201 19.92 4.42 -13.68
N THR A 202 19.37 3.56 -14.54
CA THR A 202 18.10 2.87 -14.32
C THR A 202 18.26 2.08 -13.03
N THR A 203 17.70 2.57 -11.93
CA THR A 203 17.72 1.84 -10.67
C THR A 203 16.76 0.67 -10.83
N ARG A 204 17.28 -0.48 -11.24
CA ARG A 204 16.54 -1.74 -11.22
C ARG A 204 16.27 -2.04 -9.75
N ILE A 205 15.04 -1.82 -9.30
CA ILE A 205 14.62 -2.21 -7.95
C ILE A 205 14.65 -3.74 -7.94
N VAL A 206 15.77 -4.31 -7.51
CA VAL A 206 15.87 -5.73 -7.21
C VAL A 206 15.06 -5.94 -5.92
N LEU A 207 13.80 -6.33 -6.09
CA LEU A 207 13.02 -6.89 -4.99
C LEU A 207 13.85 -8.04 -4.41
N ALA A 208 14.05 -8.03 -3.09
CA ALA A 208 14.89 -8.97 -2.34
C ALA A 208 14.43 -10.45 -2.40
N HIS A 209 13.57 -10.80 -3.36
CA HIS A 209 13.09 -12.16 -3.60
C HIS A 209 14.04 -12.98 -4.52
N GLN A 210 15.04 -12.34 -5.15
CA GLN A 210 16.03 -13.05 -5.99
C GLN A 210 17.10 -13.80 -5.18
N SER A 211 17.46 -13.34 -3.99
CA SER A 211 18.49 -13.99 -3.16
C SER A 211 18.05 -15.35 -2.60
N PHE A 212 16.74 -15.61 -2.49
CA PHE A 212 16.23 -16.90 -2.01
C PHE A 212 16.28 -18.00 -3.07
N ARG A 213 16.10 -17.68 -4.36
CA ARG A 213 16.22 -18.65 -5.46
C ARG A 213 17.66 -19.08 -5.71
N GLU A 214 18.62 -18.17 -5.56
CA GLU A 214 20.07 -18.46 -5.63
C GLU A 214 20.51 -19.39 -4.48
N ALA A 215 20.03 -19.15 -3.26
CA ALA A 215 20.35 -19.99 -2.10
C ALA A 215 19.82 -21.42 -2.21
N ILE A 216 18.66 -21.62 -2.86
CA ILE A 216 18.10 -22.95 -3.12
C ILE A 216 18.92 -23.68 -4.19
N LYS A 217 19.33 -23.00 -5.28
CA LYS A 217 20.19 -23.60 -6.32
C LYS A 217 21.55 -24.05 -5.77
N ARG A 218 22.13 -23.32 -4.81
CA ARG A 218 23.41 -23.68 -4.16
C ARG A 218 23.30 -24.89 -3.23
N ARG A 219 22.11 -25.21 -2.71
CA ARG A 219 21.89 -26.40 -1.86
C ARG A 219 21.62 -27.68 -2.65
N THR A 220 21.14 -27.59 -3.89
CA THR A 220 20.81 -28.76 -4.73
C THR A 220 22.00 -29.35 -5.49
N VAL A 221 23.21 -28.79 -5.38
CA VAL A 221 24.43 -29.39 -5.94
C VAL A 221 25.15 -30.19 -4.84
N VAL A 222 24.43 -31.13 -4.22
CA VAL A 222 25.08 -32.31 -3.62
C VAL A 222 24.97 -33.40 -4.67
N ARG A 223 26.09 -33.59 -5.34
CA ARG A 223 26.34 -34.53 -6.42
C ARG A 223 26.04 -35.95 -5.92
N ILE A 224 24.88 -36.51 -6.30
CA ILE A 224 24.66 -37.96 -6.16
C ILE A 224 25.60 -38.61 -7.16
N LYS A 225 26.70 -39.16 -6.64
CA LYS A 225 27.66 -39.96 -7.39
C LYS A 225 27.00 -41.33 -7.59
N LEU A 226 26.33 -41.53 -8.72
CA LEU A 226 25.89 -42.87 -9.11
C LEU A 226 27.13 -43.70 -9.44
N GLY A 227 27.49 -44.59 -8.53
CA GLY A 227 28.50 -45.61 -8.74
C GLY A 227 28.01 -46.61 -9.77
N SER A 228 28.81 -46.83 -10.80
CA SER A 228 28.67 -47.90 -11.77
C SER A 228 29.11 -49.23 -11.15
N HIS A 229 28.18 -50.18 -10.98
CA HIS A 229 28.52 -51.59 -10.94
C HIS A 229 27.36 -52.47 -11.44
N SER A 230 27.69 -53.20 -12.51
CA SER A 230 27.34 -54.58 -12.83
C SER A 230 25.89 -54.96 -13.19
N ARG A 231 25.82 -55.61 -14.35
CA ARG A 231 24.71 -56.39 -14.91
C ARG A 231 24.30 -57.53 -13.97
N GLU A 232 23.00 -57.82 -13.88
CA GLU A 232 22.43 -59.18 -13.84
C GLU A 232 20.90 -59.14 -14.06
N GLU A 233 20.49 -59.75 -15.18
CA GLU A 233 19.31 -60.58 -15.49
C GLU A 233 17.92 -60.44 -14.82
N SER A 234 16.91 -60.26 -15.71
CA SER A 234 15.55 -60.82 -15.80
C SER A 234 14.72 -61.22 -14.56
N VAL A 235 13.50 -60.65 -14.44
CA VAL A 235 12.17 -61.33 -14.48
C VAL A 235 11.06 -60.26 -14.76
N PRO A 236 10.09 -60.46 -15.67
CA PRO A 236 8.93 -59.58 -15.80
C PRO A 236 7.78 -59.99 -14.87
N VAL A 237 7.32 -59.07 -14.02
CA VAL A 237 6.09 -59.25 -13.21
C VAL A 237 4.89 -58.71 -13.99
N GLN A 238 3.99 -59.60 -14.35
CA GLN A 238 2.68 -59.29 -14.92
C GLN A 238 1.82 -58.53 -13.90
N LEU A 239 1.28 -57.37 -14.28
CA LEU A 239 0.24 -56.67 -13.53
C LEU A 239 -1.11 -56.93 -14.22
N SER A 240 -1.94 -57.71 -13.57
CA SER A 240 -3.33 -58.01 -13.95
C SER A 240 -4.23 -56.81 -13.67
N PHE A 241 -4.97 -56.39 -14.71
CA PHE A 241 -6.05 -55.41 -14.60
C PHE A 241 -7.28 -56.06 -13.95
N GLY A 242 -7.61 -55.61 -12.73
CA GLY A 242 -8.88 -55.92 -12.08
C GLY A 242 -10.01 -55.07 -12.67
N LYS A 243 -10.91 -55.72 -13.43
CA LYS A 243 -12.24 -55.20 -13.76
C LYS A 243 -13.07 -55.09 -12.47
N ILE A 244 -13.66 -53.94 -12.23
CA ILE A 244 -14.80 -53.79 -11.31
C ILE A 244 -15.98 -53.38 -12.16
N GLY A 245 -16.93 -54.31 -12.30
CA GLY A 245 -18.30 -54.01 -12.72
C GLY A 245 -19.18 -54.00 -11.48
N PHE A 246 -20.02 -52.97 -11.34
CA PHE A 246 -21.47 -53.03 -11.50
C PHE A 246 -21.95 -51.62 -11.84
#